data_AF-A0A240BZL1-F1
#
_entry.id   AF-A0A240BZL1-F1
#
_cell.length_a   1.000
_cell.length_b   1.000
_cell.length_c   1.000
_cell.angle_alpha   90.00
_cell.angle_beta   90.00
_cell.angle_gamma   90.00
#
_symmetry.space_group_name_H-M   'P 1'
#
loop_
_entity.id
_entity.type
_entity.pdbx_description
1 polymer ?
#
loop_
_entity_poly.entity_id
_entity_poly.type
_entity_poly.pdbx_seq_one_letter_code
_entity_poly.pdbx_strand_id
1 'polypeptide(L)'
;MRNDIQFIQQPEIDGHRYERGDTVRLTTANLRHEYQLDVYILRRDDKQIYGSVVAAAPKTDIPVASWEVRNGEEVEFRQENIARAVPGVR
;
A
#
# COMPACT_ATOMS: atom_id res chain seq x y z
N MET A 1 -9.60 5.21 9.07
CA MET A 1 -8.22 4.75 8.94
C MET A 1 -8.09 3.33 9.49
N ARG A 2 -7.50 2.41 8.70
CA ARG A 2 -7.30 0.99 9.02
C ARG A 2 -5.86 0.73 9.44
N ASN A 3 -5.66 0.52 10.73
CA ASN A 3 -4.37 0.21 11.36
C ASN A 3 -4.20 -1.29 11.64
N ASP A 4 -5.25 -2.06 11.35
CA ASP A 4 -5.30 -3.52 11.40
C ASP A 4 -4.61 -4.16 10.20
N ILE A 5 -4.32 -3.42 9.13
CA ILE A 5 -3.59 -3.93 7.96
C ILE A 5 -2.09 -3.70 8.16
N GLN A 6 -1.31 -4.78 8.07
CA GLN A 6 0.15 -4.75 8.07
C GLN A 6 0.70 -5.03 6.68
N PHE A 7 1.92 -4.58 6.44
CA PHE A 7 2.56 -4.67 5.14
C PHE A 7 3.89 -5.40 5.21
N ILE A 8 4.19 -6.16 4.16
CA ILE A 8 5.46 -6.88 4.02
C ILE A 8 6.58 -5.86 3.85
N GLN A 9 7.68 -6.07 4.57
CA GLN A 9 8.91 -5.32 4.35
C GLN A 9 9.49 -5.69 2.98
N GLN A 10 9.78 -4.68 2.18
CA GLN A 10 10.34 -4.83 0.85
C GLN A 10 11.85 -4.63 0.92
N PRO A 11 12.63 -5.27 0.03
CA PRO A 11 14.04 -4.92 -0.11
C PRO A 11 14.15 -3.42 -0.41
N GLU A 12 15.18 -2.73 0.08
CA GLU A 12 15.37 -1.31 -0.24
C GLU A 12 15.59 -1.15 -1.75
N ILE A 13 14.62 -0.59 -2.45
CA ILE A 13 14.69 -0.30 -3.87
C ILE A 13 14.99 1.18 -4.02
N ASP A 14 16.27 1.50 -4.02
CA ASP A 14 16.83 2.83 -4.24
C ASP A 14 16.50 3.87 -3.15
N GLY A 15 17.40 4.83 -2.95
CA GLY A 15 17.27 5.93 -1.96
C GLY A 15 16.17 6.94 -2.30
N HIS A 16 15.14 6.54 -3.05
CA HIS A 16 14.05 7.39 -3.47
C HIS A 16 13.16 7.74 -2.28
N ARG A 17 12.92 9.04 -2.12
CA ARG A 17 12.05 9.56 -1.08
C ARG A 17 10.67 9.77 -1.67
N TYR A 18 9.69 9.01 -1.17
CA TYR A 18 8.30 9.17 -1.54
C TYR A 18 7.64 10.31 -0.76
N GLU A 19 6.87 11.12 -1.46
CA GLU A 19 6.25 12.33 -0.95
C GLU A 19 4.73 12.32 -1.16
N ARG A 20 4.04 13.29 -0.56
CA ARG A 20 2.61 13.49 -0.79
C ARG A 20 2.34 13.66 -2.28
N GLY A 21 1.35 12.92 -2.78
CA GLY A 21 0.97 12.95 -4.19
C GLY A 21 1.50 11.77 -5.00
N ASP A 22 2.44 10.99 -4.46
CA ASP A 22 2.94 9.79 -5.10
C ASP A 22 1.99 8.60 -4.91
N THR A 23 1.96 7.70 -5.89
CA THR A 23 1.30 6.39 -5.76
C THR A 23 2.38 5.33 -5.57
N VAL A 24 2.27 4.57 -4.48
CA VAL A 24 3.21 3.53 -4.10
C VAL A 24 2.54 2.17 -4.04
N ARG A 25 3.34 1.12 -4.20
CA ARG A 25 2.85 -0.26 -4.17
C ARG A 25 3.22 -0.93 -2.86
N LEU A 26 2.23 -1.53 -2.21
CA LEU A 26 2.37 -2.26 -0.94
C LEU A 26 1.87 -3.70 -1.09
N THR A 27 2.36 -4.61 -0.26
CA THR A 27 1.84 -5.98 -0.15
C THR A 27 1.39 -6.24 1.29
N THR A 28 0.17 -6.72 1.50
CA THR A 28 -0.35 -6.99 2.85
C THR A 28 0.31 -8.22 3.48
N ALA A 29 0.45 -8.25 4.80
CA ALA A 29 1.18 -9.31 5.52
C ALA A 29 0.31 -10.13 6.49
N ASN A 30 -0.83 -9.60 6.93
CA ASN A 30 -1.61 -10.16 8.04
C ASN A 30 -3.09 -10.37 7.73
N LEU A 31 -3.47 -10.29 6.46
CA LEU A 31 -4.81 -10.62 5.98
C LEU A 31 -4.89 -12.10 5.62
N ARG A 32 -6.10 -12.64 5.54
CA ARG A 32 -6.30 -14.05 5.17
C ARG A 32 -5.80 -14.31 3.74
N HIS A 33 -5.98 -13.34 2.85
CA HIS A 33 -5.39 -13.35 1.52
C HIS A 33 -4.34 -12.24 1.39
N GLU A 34 -3.29 -12.52 0.64
CA GLU A 34 -2.28 -11.51 0.32
C GLU A 34 -2.80 -10.60 -0.80
N TYR A 35 -2.75 -9.29 -0.57
CA TYR A 35 -3.14 -8.27 -1.53
C TYR A 35 -1.92 -7.45 -1.95
N GLN A 36 -1.90 -7.10 -3.24
CA GLN A 36 -1.10 -6.02 -3.75
C GLN A 36 -1.98 -4.76 -3.82
N LEU A 37 -1.52 -3.69 -3.20
CA LEU A 37 -2.25 -2.42 -3.10
C LEU A 37 -1.46 -1.32 -3.79
N ASP A 38 -2.15 -0.52 -4.60
CA ASP A 38 -1.65 0.78 -5.05
C ASP A 38 -2.26 1.85 -4.13
N VAL A 39 -1.40 2.60 -3.46
CA VAL A 39 -1.77 3.53 -2.39
C VAL A 39 -1.25 4.93 -2.72
N TYR A 40 -2.15 5.90 -2.73
CA TYR A 40 -1.83 7.31 -2.92
C TYR A 40 -1.43 7.95 -1.60
N ILE A 41 -0.25 8.57 -1.52
CA ILE A 41 0.26 9.17 -0.29
C ILE A 41 -0.48 10.48 0.00
N LEU A 42 -1.18 10.50 1.13
CA LEU A 42 -1.92 11.66 1.63
C LEU A 42 -1.03 12.57 2.48
N ARG A 43 -0.25 11.98 3.39
CA ARG A 43 0.64 12.71 4.31
C ARG A 43 1.71 11.78 4.88
N ARG A 44 2.78 12.40 5.38
CA ARG A 44 3.90 11.73 6.02
C ARG A 44 4.22 12.42 7.35
N ASP A 45 4.31 11.62 8.40
CA ASP A 45 4.72 12.04 9.73
C ASP A 45 6.00 11.27 10.09
N ASP A 46 7.16 11.88 9.80
CA ASP A 46 8.49 11.28 10.02
C ASP A 46 8.65 9.91 9.32
N LYS A 47 8.60 8.81 10.08
CA LYS A 47 8.71 7.43 9.60
C LYS A 47 7.38 6.83 9.16
N GLN A 48 6.27 7.46 9.52
CA GLN A 48 4.93 6.96 9.27
C GLN A 48 4.31 7.64 8.06
N ILE A 49 3.72 6.84 7.17
CA ILE A 49 3.10 7.29 5.93
C ILE A 49 1.63 6.88 5.95
N TYR A 50 0.78 7.83 5.58
CA TYR A 50 -0.65 7.68 5.51
C TYR A 50 -1.08 7.80 4.05
N GLY A 51 -1.84 6.84 3.56
CA GLY A 51 -2.30 6.86 2.18
C GLY A 51 -3.68 6.26 1.99
N SER A 52 -4.29 6.53 0.84
CA SER A 52 -5.57 5.96 0.44
C SER A 52 -5.36 4.89 -0.62
N VAL A 53 -5.98 3.72 -0.44
CA VAL A 53 -5.97 2.63 -1.41
C VAL A 53 -6.69 3.08 -2.68
N VAL A 54 -5.96 3.18 -3.79
CA VAL A 54 -6.52 3.51 -5.11
C VAL A 54 -6.95 2.25 -5.83
N ALA A 55 -6.17 1.18 -5.70
CA ALA A 55 -6.48 -0.12 -6.26
C ALA A 55 -6.03 -1.24 -5.32
N ALA A 56 -6.84 -2.30 -5.24
CA ALA A 56 -6.51 -3.53 -4.54
C ALA A 56 -6.62 -4.72 -5.50
N ALA A 57 -5.65 -5.63 -5.43
CA ALA A 57 -5.66 -6.87 -6.19
C ALA A 57 -5.20 -8.03 -5.28
N PRO A 58 -6.05 -9.04 -5.01
CA PRO A 58 -5.60 -10.25 -4.33
C PRO A 58 -4.61 -11.02 -5.21
N LYS A 59 -3.60 -11.65 -4.62
CA LYS A 59 -2.64 -12.50 -5.36
C LYS A 59 -3.21 -13.85 -5.78
N THR A 60 -4.38 -14.21 -5.24
CA THR A 60 -5.13 -15.41 -5.59
C THR A 60 -6.48 -15.02 -6.17
N ASP A 61 -7.01 -15.83 -7.08
CA ASP A 61 -8.36 -15.62 -7.60
C ASP A 61 -9.40 -15.93 -6.51
N ILE A 62 -10.09 -14.89 -6.04
CA ILE A 62 -11.14 -14.97 -5.02
C ILE A 62 -12.32 -14.08 -5.39
N PRO A 63 -13.56 -14.48 -5.06
CA PRO A 63 -14.74 -13.67 -5.33
C PRO A 63 -14.65 -12.29 -4.67
N VAL A 64 -15.11 -11.24 -5.36
CA VAL A 64 -15.11 -9.85 -4.85
C VAL A 64 -15.79 -9.72 -3.49
N ALA A 65 -16.85 -10.51 -3.24
CA ALA A 65 -17.55 -10.52 -1.96
C ALA A 65 -16.69 -10.99 -0.77
N SER A 66 -15.59 -11.70 -1.04
CA SER A 66 -14.63 -12.18 -0.04
C SER A 66 -13.43 -11.24 0.13
N TRP A 67 -13.42 -10.09 -0.55
CA TRP A 67 -12.30 -9.16 -0.45
C TRP A 67 -12.25 -8.48 0.91
N GLU A 68 -11.07 -8.51 1.51
CA GLU A 68 -10.82 -7.94 2.82
C GLU A 68 -10.47 -6.45 2.74
N VAL A 69 -9.97 -5.97 1.59
CA VAL A 69 -9.56 -4.58 1.36
C VAL A 69 -10.45 -3.91 0.31
N ARG A 70 -10.76 -2.63 0.51
CA ARG A 70 -11.56 -1.83 -0.43
C ARG A 70 -10.82 -0.60 -0.94
N ASN A 71 -11.17 -0.16 -2.14
CA ASN A 71 -10.71 1.13 -2.66
C ASN A 71 -11.25 2.28 -1.77
N GLY A 72 -10.45 3.31 -1.59
CA GLY A 72 -10.72 4.46 -0.71
C GLY A 72 -10.33 4.22 0.74
N GLU A 73 -9.97 3.00 1.15
CA GLU A 73 -9.52 2.76 2.52
C GLU A 73 -8.22 3.48 2.82
N GLU A 74 -8.19 4.21 3.93
CA GLU A 74 -6.96 4.83 4.42
C GLU A 74 -6.14 3.83 5.23
N VAL A 75 -4.86 3.70 4.91
CA VAL A 75 -3.92 2.76 5.52
C VAL A 75 -2.67 3.46 6.06
N GLU A 76 -2.05 2.82 7.05
CA GLU A 76 -0.78 3.24 7.67
C GLU A 76 0.37 2.34 7.23
N PHE A 77 1.48 2.90 6.79
CA PHE A 77 2.65 2.11 6.40
C PHE A 77 3.95 2.90 6.59
N ARG A 78 5.08 2.26 6.33
CA ARG A 78 6.42 2.85 6.41
C ARG A 78 7.13 2.76 5.07
N GLN A 79 8.21 3.52 4.95
CA GLN A 79 9.03 3.51 3.73
C GLN A 79 9.57 2.12 3.41
N GLU A 80 9.95 1.34 4.43
CA GLU A 80 10.41 -0.05 4.28
C GLU A 80 9.35 -1.02 3.71
N ASN A 81 8.08 -0.62 3.61
CA ASN A 81 7.01 -1.47 3.07
C ASN A 81 6.79 -1.30 1.55
N ILE A 82 7.49 -0.36 0.90
CA ILE A 82 7.19 0.06 -0.48
C ILE A 82 7.97 -0.78 -1.49
N ALA A 83 7.25 -1.48 -2.37
CA ALA A 83 7.77 -2.53 -3.24
C ALA A 83 8.39 -2.05 -4.57
N ARG A 84 8.73 -0.75 -4.69
CA ARG A 84 9.00 0.05 -5.91
C ARG A 84 7.77 0.85 -6.34
N ALA A 85 7.90 2.18 -6.39
CA ALA A 85 6.87 3.04 -6.98
C ALA A 85 6.66 2.69 -8.46
N VAL A 86 5.41 2.60 -8.86
CA VAL A 86 5.05 2.67 -10.27
C VAL A 86 5.22 4.13 -10.67
N PRO A 87 6.09 4.47 -11.64
CA PRO A 87 6.16 5.83 -12.15
C PRO A 87 4.75 6.22 -12.59
N GLY A 88 4.19 7.26 -11.98
CA GLY A 88 2.90 7.78 -12.39
C GLY A 88 2.98 8.11 -13.88
N VAL A 89 2.09 7.52 -14.68
CA VAL A 89 1.86 7.99 -16.04
C VAL A 89 1.36 9.43 -15.89
N ARG A 90 2.26 10.39 -16.18
CA ARG A 90 1.92 11.80 -16.32
C ARG A 90 1.18 12.02 -17.63
#